data_AF-A0A9E1I764-F1
#
_entry.id   AF-A0A9E1I764-F1
#
_cell.length_a   1.000
_cell.length_b   1.000
_cell.length_c   1.000
_cell.angle_alpha   90.00
_cell.angle_beta   90.00
_cell.angle_gamma   90.00
#
_symmetry.space_group_name_H-M   'P 1'
#
loop_
_entity.id
_entity.type
_entity.pdbx_description
1 polymer ?
#
loop_
_entity_poly.entity_id
_entity_poly.type
_entity_poly.pdbx_seq_one_letter_code
_entity_poly.pdbx_strand_id
1 'polypeptide(L)'
;MRKTKRITAAVLAAMLLALSLFSAYAEPQTQTEIYSENSAGETVVRIQIRLRELGYLWFKPTGVYRAMTVKAVEEFQTRCVAYGERLGVDGRMGEQSMLELFAPSAPKFRIPDSVHLPRGPIADTLKVKGEVQSWNAVKQKLNVNEEYTVIDCNTGKEFKLVFTGGENHAEAELASESELEAFNYICGSEYNFLKRPVVVMFGETAVAASIQCYPHGSDSVADNGMEGHVCLFFEGSLSHVGSLPDVEHNANVFAAAGRG
;
A
#
# COMPACT_ATOMS: atom_id res chain seq x y z
N MET A 1 -1.54 77.31 -49.41
CA MET A 1 -2.77 77.66 -48.66
C MET A 1 -3.56 76.39 -48.35
N ARG A 2 -3.81 76.16 -47.05
CA ARG A 2 -4.85 75.36 -46.37
C ARG A 2 -5.51 74.11 -47.01
N LYS A 3 -5.37 73.02 -46.24
CA LYS A 3 -6.39 72.03 -45.76
C LYS A 3 -6.87 70.97 -46.78
N THR A 4 -7.12 69.70 -46.47
CA THR A 4 -7.79 69.14 -45.28
C THR A 4 -7.62 67.60 -45.19
N LYS A 5 -7.47 67.09 -43.96
CA LYS A 5 -7.84 65.78 -43.38
C LYS A 5 -8.36 64.65 -44.29
N ARG A 6 -7.86 63.43 -44.06
CA ARG A 6 -8.66 62.23 -43.71
C ARG A 6 -7.77 61.18 -43.03
N ILE A 7 -7.70 61.29 -41.71
CA ILE A 7 -7.40 60.17 -40.82
C ILE A 7 -8.68 59.32 -40.82
N THR A 8 -8.66 58.16 -41.48
CA THR A 8 -9.78 57.20 -41.41
C THR A 8 -9.21 55.81 -41.13
N ALA A 9 -9.23 55.48 -39.84
CA ALA A 9 -9.76 54.22 -39.32
C ALA A 9 -9.17 52.89 -39.83
N ALA A 10 -7.85 52.76 -39.98
CA ALA A 10 -7.24 51.45 -40.30
C ALA A 10 -6.30 50.89 -39.22
N VAL A 11 -5.86 51.69 -38.24
CA VAL A 11 -4.85 51.22 -37.25
C VAL A 11 -5.47 50.77 -35.91
N LEU A 12 -6.71 51.14 -35.61
CA LEU A 12 -7.37 50.70 -34.37
C LEU A 12 -8.05 49.33 -34.46
N ALA A 13 -8.36 48.83 -35.66
CA ALA A 13 -8.98 47.50 -35.83
C ALA A 13 -7.95 46.35 -35.81
N ALA A 14 -6.68 46.62 -36.16
CA ALA A 14 -5.64 45.59 -36.18
C ALA A 14 -5.00 45.33 -34.80
N MET A 15 -5.06 46.30 -33.87
CA MET A 15 -4.61 46.10 -32.48
C MET A 15 -5.67 45.46 -31.58
N LEU A 16 -6.96 45.47 -31.99
CA LEU A 16 -8.04 44.78 -31.28
C LEU A 16 -8.25 43.32 -31.76
N LEU A 17 -7.70 42.94 -32.92
CA LEU A 17 -7.76 41.56 -33.43
C LEU A 17 -6.52 40.71 -33.08
N ALA A 18 -5.50 41.31 -32.48
CA ALA A 18 -4.31 40.60 -31.97
C ALA A 18 -4.38 40.30 -30.47
N LEU A 19 -5.54 40.54 -29.82
CA LEU A 19 -5.80 40.16 -28.42
C LEU A 19 -6.79 38.99 -28.27
N SER A 20 -7.34 38.45 -29.37
CA SER A 20 -8.34 37.38 -29.32
C SER A 20 -7.80 35.97 -29.63
N LEU A 21 -6.47 35.80 -29.70
CA LEU A 21 -5.85 34.49 -29.96
C LEU A 21 -5.02 33.93 -28.81
N PHE A 22 -4.99 34.59 -27.65
CA PHE A 22 -4.76 33.86 -26.40
C PHE A 22 -6.10 33.27 -25.98
N SER A 23 -6.53 32.22 -26.71
CA SER A 23 -7.44 31.24 -26.12
C SER A 23 -6.74 30.79 -24.85
N ALA A 24 -7.27 31.22 -23.70
CA ALA A 24 -6.79 30.81 -22.41
C ALA A 24 -6.86 29.29 -22.38
N TYR A 25 -5.73 28.63 -22.64
CA TYR A 25 -5.47 27.32 -22.09
C TYR A 25 -5.44 27.53 -20.58
N ALA A 26 -6.62 27.49 -19.96
CA ALA A 26 -6.70 27.26 -18.54
C ALA A 26 -6.07 25.89 -18.32
N GLU A 27 -4.85 25.86 -17.79
CA GLU A 27 -4.32 24.62 -17.24
C GLU A 27 -5.37 24.08 -16.27
N PRO A 28 -5.69 22.78 -16.33
CA PRO A 28 -6.61 22.20 -15.37
C PRO A 28 -6.03 22.49 -13.98
N GLN A 29 -6.72 23.34 -13.21
CA GLN A 29 -6.40 23.59 -11.82
C GLN A 29 -6.72 22.29 -11.08
N THR A 30 -5.77 21.36 -11.04
CA THR A 30 -5.81 20.24 -10.12
C THR A 30 -5.79 20.85 -8.73
N GLN A 31 -6.96 20.96 -8.12
CA GLN A 31 -7.10 21.42 -6.76
C GLN A 31 -6.22 20.54 -5.88
N THR A 32 -5.13 21.10 -5.36
CA THR A 32 -4.21 20.39 -4.47
C THR A 32 -4.99 19.98 -3.24
N GLU A 33 -5.43 18.73 -3.19
CA GLU A 33 -6.17 18.19 -2.06
C GLU A 33 -5.21 18.04 -0.89
N ILE A 34 -5.53 18.71 0.23
CA ILE A 34 -4.76 18.59 1.47
C ILE A 34 -5.56 17.68 2.39
N TYR A 35 -4.95 16.56 2.79
CA TYR A 35 -5.55 15.68 3.80
C TYR A 35 -5.01 16.07 5.18
N SER A 36 -5.91 16.37 6.10
CA SER A 36 -5.59 16.82 7.46
C SER A 36 -6.60 16.25 8.45
N GLU A 37 -6.50 16.64 9.72
CA GLU A 37 -7.51 16.24 10.71
C GLU A 37 -8.94 16.51 10.20
N ASN A 38 -9.79 15.50 10.36
CA ASN A 38 -11.16 15.43 9.85
C ASN A 38 -11.35 15.03 8.39
N SER A 39 -10.31 14.98 7.57
CA SER A 39 -10.38 14.34 6.25
C SER A 39 -10.77 12.87 6.38
N ALA A 40 -11.51 12.36 5.40
CA ALA A 40 -11.87 10.95 5.32
C ALA A 40 -11.98 10.49 3.87
N GLY A 41 -11.88 9.18 3.63
CA GLY A 41 -12.04 8.57 2.32
C GLY A 41 -10.88 7.64 1.95
N GLU A 42 -10.94 7.12 0.73
CA GLU A 42 -10.00 6.11 0.23
C GLU A 42 -8.55 6.61 0.21
N THR A 43 -8.29 7.87 -0.15
CA THR A 43 -6.93 8.40 -0.08
C THR A 43 -6.39 8.46 1.34
N VAL A 44 -7.22 8.73 2.34
CA VAL A 44 -6.82 8.68 3.76
C VAL A 44 -6.47 7.25 4.16
N VAL A 45 -7.22 6.24 3.68
CA VAL A 45 -6.87 4.83 3.86
C VAL A 45 -5.48 4.55 3.28
N ARG A 46 -5.21 4.98 2.04
CA ARG A 46 -3.90 4.79 1.38
C ARG A 46 -2.75 5.45 2.13
N ILE A 47 -2.94 6.69 2.62
CA ILE A 47 -1.97 7.38 3.47
C ILE A 47 -1.68 6.57 4.74
N GLN A 48 -2.72 6.11 5.42
CA GLN A 48 -2.60 5.35 6.67
C GLN A 48 -1.90 4.00 6.44
N ILE A 49 -2.22 3.28 5.35
CA ILE A 49 -1.53 2.04 4.98
C ILE A 49 -0.06 2.33 4.72
N ARG A 50 0.27 3.38 3.94
CA ARG A 50 1.67 3.69 3.62
C ARG A 50 2.48 4.09 4.86
N LEU A 51 1.93 4.95 5.72
CA LEU A 51 2.56 5.32 6.99
C LEU A 51 2.83 4.09 7.86
N ARG A 52 1.92 3.12 7.84
CA ARG A 52 2.10 1.84 8.53
C ARG A 52 3.20 0.99 7.90
N GLU A 53 3.22 0.81 6.59
CA GLU A 53 4.29 0.09 5.87
C GLU A 53 5.68 0.67 6.18
N LEU A 54 5.73 1.99 6.44
CA LEU A 54 6.94 2.70 6.82
C LEU A 54 7.20 2.75 8.34
N GLY A 55 6.30 2.20 9.17
CA GLY A 55 6.46 2.06 10.62
C GLY A 55 5.97 3.24 11.48
N TYR A 56 5.32 4.25 10.89
CA TYR A 56 4.79 5.42 11.58
C TYR A 56 3.37 5.24 12.13
N LEU A 57 2.60 4.27 11.59
CA LEU A 57 1.23 3.99 12.03
C LEU A 57 1.03 2.53 12.39
N TRP A 58 0.37 2.29 13.51
CA TRP A 58 0.31 0.98 14.16
C TRP A 58 -1.12 0.47 14.32
N PHE A 59 -2.09 1.37 14.23
CA PHE A 59 -3.53 1.16 14.44
C PHE A 59 -4.28 1.05 13.12
N LYS A 60 -5.32 0.20 13.09
CA LYS A 60 -6.10 -0.12 11.86
C LYS A 60 -6.36 1.16 11.05
N PRO A 61 -5.97 1.21 9.75
CA PRO A 61 -6.40 2.27 8.86
C PRO A 61 -7.93 2.35 8.87
N THR A 62 -8.45 3.49 9.32
CA THR A 62 -9.90 3.72 9.43
C THR A 62 -10.46 4.46 8.23
N GLY A 63 -9.58 5.01 7.38
CA GLY A 63 -9.97 5.97 6.34
C GLY A 63 -10.40 7.32 6.91
N VAL A 64 -10.15 7.57 8.20
CA VAL A 64 -10.52 8.79 8.90
C VAL A 64 -9.28 9.39 9.56
N TYR A 65 -8.92 10.59 9.13
CA TYR A 65 -7.72 11.30 9.57
C TYR A 65 -8.00 11.96 10.93
N ARG A 66 -7.41 11.41 11.99
CA ARG A 66 -7.55 11.87 13.38
C ARG A 66 -6.18 12.04 14.03
N ALA A 67 -6.15 12.41 15.30
CA ALA A 67 -4.94 12.65 16.08
C ALA A 67 -3.82 11.60 15.89
N MET A 68 -4.13 10.31 15.77
CA MET A 68 -3.11 9.28 15.54
C MET A 68 -2.49 9.35 14.13
N THR A 69 -3.27 9.68 13.10
CA THR A 69 -2.75 9.90 11.75
C THR A 69 -1.95 11.20 11.68
N VAL A 70 -2.42 12.26 12.35
CA VAL A 70 -1.68 13.54 12.46
C VAL A 70 -0.27 13.27 13.02
N LYS A 71 -0.17 12.61 14.17
CA LYS A 71 1.12 12.28 14.79
C LYS A 71 2.02 11.43 13.89
N ALA A 72 1.46 10.40 13.24
CA ALA A 72 2.22 9.56 12.31
C ALA A 72 2.79 10.39 11.14
N VAL A 73 2.02 11.34 10.62
CA VAL A 73 2.48 12.24 9.55
C VAL A 73 3.53 13.23 10.04
N GLU A 74 3.38 13.80 11.24
CA GLU A 74 4.41 14.67 11.83
C GLU A 74 5.74 13.94 12.02
N GLU A 75 5.71 12.69 12.50
CA GLU A 75 6.91 11.85 12.64
C GLU A 75 7.55 11.52 11.28
N PHE A 76 6.72 11.20 10.28
CA PHE A 76 7.17 10.96 8.92
C PHE A 76 7.84 12.21 8.32
N GLN A 77 7.17 13.35 8.35
CA GLN A 77 7.69 14.64 7.88
C GLN A 77 8.99 15.00 8.59
N THR A 78 9.06 14.82 9.91
CA THR A 78 10.29 15.02 10.69
C THR A 78 11.43 14.15 10.19
N ARG A 79 11.14 12.88 9.86
CA ARG A 79 12.16 11.97 9.31
C ARG A 79 12.60 12.43 7.92
N CYS A 80 11.69 12.81 7.02
CA CYS A 80 12.05 13.34 5.71
C CYS A 80 12.98 14.56 5.82
N VAL A 81 12.67 15.50 6.73
CA VAL A 81 13.55 16.66 7.01
C VAL A 81 14.93 16.21 7.47
N ALA A 82 15.01 15.19 8.33
CA ALA A 82 16.30 14.63 8.76
C ALA A 82 17.09 13.96 7.63
N TYR A 83 16.44 13.53 6.54
CA TYR A 83 17.08 12.99 5.33
C TYR A 83 17.41 14.08 4.29
N GLY A 84 17.11 15.34 4.59
CA GLY A 84 17.44 16.49 3.73
C GLY A 84 16.27 17.03 2.91
N GLU A 85 15.08 16.44 3.03
CA GLU A 85 13.89 16.93 2.33
C GLU A 85 13.38 18.25 2.91
N ARG A 86 12.81 19.10 2.06
CA ARG A 86 12.26 20.40 2.46
C ARG A 86 10.76 20.30 2.69
N LEU A 87 10.38 19.72 3.82
CA LEU A 87 8.99 19.60 4.26
C LEU A 87 8.70 20.47 5.49
N GLY A 88 7.47 20.95 5.59
CA GLY A 88 6.90 21.41 6.85
C GLY A 88 6.52 20.21 7.72
N VAL A 89 6.68 20.34 9.04
CA VAL A 89 6.19 19.36 10.02
C VAL A 89 4.91 19.92 10.62
N ASP A 90 3.79 19.66 9.96
CA ASP A 90 2.47 20.23 10.29
C ASP A 90 1.37 19.19 10.42
N GLY A 91 1.70 17.90 10.24
CA GLY A 91 0.76 16.80 10.34
C GLY A 91 -0.27 16.77 9.22
N ARG A 92 -0.03 17.48 8.11
CA ARG A 92 -0.90 17.56 6.94
C ARG A 92 -0.24 16.93 5.71
N MET A 93 -1.03 16.18 4.97
CA MET A 93 -0.61 15.57 3.72
C MET A 93 -1.00 16.46 2.54
N GLY A 94 -0.15 17.46 2.27
CA GLY A 94 -0.16 18.21 1.02
C GLY A 94 0.69 17.54 -0.06
N GLU A 95 0.79 18.16 -1.23
CA GLU A 95 1.44 17.60 -2.43
C GLU A 95 2.85 17.05 -2.17
N GLN A 96 3.76 17.84 -1.60
CA GLN A 96 5.13 17.38 -1.33
C GLN A 96 5.16 16.23 -0.31
N SER A 97 4.38 16.30 0.77
CA SER A 97 4.28 15.21 1.74
C SER A 97 3.79 13.92 1.07
N MET A 98 2.83 14.01 0.14
CA MET A 98 2.33 12.88 -0.63
C MET A 98 3.41 12.32 -1.56
N LEU A 99 4.15 13.17 -2.27
CA LEU A 99 5.27 12.74 -3.12
C LEU A 99 6.31 11.96 -2.31
N GLU A 100 6.71 12.47 -1.15
CA GLU A 100 7.67 11.79 -0.29
C GLU A 100 7.13 10.49 0.31
N LEU A 101 5.87 10.48 0.77
CA LEU A 101 5.27 9.31 1.43
C LEU A 101 5.19 8.10 0.49
N PHE A 102 4.84 8.35 -0.76
CA PHE A 102 4.70 7.31 -1.78
C PHE A 102 5.98 7.11 -2.61
N ALA A 103 7.08 7.79 -2.28
CA ALA A 103 8.35 7.49 -2.91
C ALA A 103 8.83 6.08 -2.50
N PRO A 104 9.44 5.29 -3.41
CA PRO A 104 10.11 4.05 -3.04
C PRO A 104 11.23 4.26 -2.01
N SER A 105 11.84 5.44 -2.00
CA SER A 105 12.89 5.87 -1.08
C SER A 105 12.38 6.45 0.25
N ALA A 106 11.05 6.47 0.47
CA ALA A 106 10.46 7.03 1.68
C ALA A 106 11.15 6.49 2.94
N PRO A 107 11.59 7.37 3.86
CA PRO A 107 12.34 6.93 5.02
C PRO A 107 11.43 6.11 5.94
N LYS A 108 12.01 5.09 6.57
CA LYS A 108 11.31 4.20 7.49
C LYS A 108 11.60 4.55 8.95
N PHE A 109 10.63 4.23 9.79
CA PHE A 109 10.75 4.25 11.23
C PHE A 109 10.77 2.83 11.77
N ARG A 110 11.79 2.51 12.57
CA ARG A 110 11.81 1.24 13.29
C ARG A 110 10.80 1.35 14.43
N ILE A 111 9.77 0.54 14.34
CA ILE A 111 8.83 0.21 15.40
C ILE A 111 9.60 -0.14 16.71
N PRO A 112 9.50 0.65 17.80
CA PRO A 112 10.11 0.30 19.08
C PRO A 112 9.56 -1.00 19.65
N ASP A 113 10.43 -1.79 20.29
CA ASP A 113 10.09 -3.10 20.87
C ASP A 113 9.07 -2.98 22.04
N SER A 114 8.86 -1.78 22.59
CA SER A 114 7.89 -1.49 23.65
C SER A 114 6.43 -1.47 23.19
N VAL A 115 6.16 -1.41 21.88
CA VAL A 115 4.79 -1.48 21.36
C VAL A 115 4.38 -2.95 21.24
N HIS A 116 3.40 -3.35 22.05
CA HIS A 116 2.82 -4.69 21.97
C HIS A 116 1.97 -4.81 20.69
N LEU A 117 2.53 -5.46 19.68
CA LEU A 117 1.78 -5.98 18.54
C LEU A 117 1.61 -7.49 18.76
N PRO A 118 0.39 -8.05 18.69
CA PRO A 118 0.20 -9.50 18.77
C PRO A 118 1.01 -10.13 17.64
N ARG A 119 2.10 -10.83 17.99
CA ARG A 119 2.99 -11.54 17.07
C ARG A 119 2.78 -13.02 17.29
N GLY A 120 2.45 -13.75 16.23
CA GLY A 120 2.52 -15.21 16.29
C GLY A 120 3.96 -15.70 16.47
N PRO A 121 4.15 -16.97 16.86
CA PRO A 121 5.48 -17.48 17.24
C PRO A 121 6.52 -17.34 16.13
N ILE A 122 7.76 -17.03 16.52
CA ILE A 122 8.91 -16.91 15.63
C ILE A 122 9.89 -18.03 15.98
N ALA A 123 10.51 -18.63 14.97
CA ALA A 123 11.52 -19.66 15.16
C ALA A 123 12.93 -19.11 14.89
N ASP A 124 13.92 -19.61 15.63
CA ASP A 124 15.34 -19.32 15.35
C ASP A 124 15.76 -19.87 13.97
N THR A 125 15.09 -20.92 13.52
CA THR A 125 15.26 -21.50 12.18
C THR A 125 13.89 -21.83 11.60
N LEU A 126 13.62 -21.33 10.38
CA LEU A 126 12.38 -21.61 9.66
C LEU A 126 12.20 -23.11 9.44
N LYS A 127 11.01 -23.61 9.73
CA LYS A 127 10.63 -25.02 9.64
C LYS A 127 10.36 -25.48 8.20
N VAL A 128 9.86 -24.58 7.37
CA VAL A 128 9.57 -24.82 5.96
C VAL A 128 10.15 -23.69 5.14
N LYS A 129 10.69 -24.02 3.97
CA LYS A 129 11.20 -23.09 2.97
C LYS A 129 10.70 -23.48 1.60
N GLY A 130 10.62 -22.51 0.69
CA GLY A 130 10.17 -22.71 -0.69
C GLY A 130 11.16 -22.16 -1.70
N GLU A 131 10.84 -22.31 -2.98
CA GLU A 131 11.58 -21.64 -4.05
C GLU A 131 10.99 -20.25 -4.35
N VAL A 132 11.85 -19.31 -4.71
CA VAL A 132 11.41 -17.99 -5.18
C VAL A 132 10.78 -18.15 -6.55
N GLN A 133 9.56 -17.64 -6.72
CA GLN A 133 8.97 -17.41 -8.03
C GLN A 133 8.40 -16.00 -8.09
N SER A 134 8.45 -15.39 -9.27
CA SER A 134 7.90 -14.06 -9.48
C SER A 134 6.37 -14.07 -9.44
N TRP A 135 5.77 -12.95 -9.03
CA TRP A 135 4.32 -12.75 -9.07
C TRP A 135 3.74 -13.07 -10.44
N ASN A 136 4.41 -12.65 -11.53
CA ASN A 136 3.97 -12.94 -12.89
C ASN A 136 3.90 -14.45 -13.17
N ALA A 137 4.85 -15.25 -12.69
CA ALA A 137 4.83 -16.70 -12.87
C ALA A 137 3.76 -17.37 -11.99
N VAL A 138 3.60 -16.90 -10.75
CA VAL A 138 2.61 -17.43 -9.80
C VAL A 138 1.18 -17.10 -10.24
N LYS A 139 0.93 -15.89 -10.72
CA LYS A 139 -0.39 -15.45 -11.19
C LYS A 139 -0.95 -16.34 -12.31
N GLN A 140 -0.09 -16.91 -13.17
CA GLN A 140 -0.50 -17.84 -14.22
C GLN A 140 -0.90 -19.23 -13.70
N LYS A 141 -0.57 -19.54 -12.45
CA LYS A 141 -0.89 -20.82 -11.79
C LYS A 141 -2.11 -20.72 -10.89
N LEU A 142 -2.53 -19.52 -10.54
CA LEU A 142 -3.65 -19.25 -9.64
C LEU A 142 -4.97 -19.19 -10.43
N ASN A 143 -5.99 -19.87 -9.92
CA ASN A 143 -7.34 -19.83 -10.45
C ASN A 143 -8.29 -19.28 -9.38
N VAL A 144 -9.12 -18.31 -9.76
CA VAL A 144 -10.09 -17.72 -8.84
C VAL A 144 -11.06 -18.80 -8.36
N ASN A 145 -11.37 -18.80 -7.06
CA ASN A 145 -12.17 -19.80 -6.34
C ASN A 145 -11.48 -21.16 -6.11
N GLU A 146 -10.19 -21.30 -6.42
CA GLU A 146 -9.43 -22.51 -6.08
C GLU A 146 -8.76 -22.37 -4.71
N GLU A 147 -8.69 -23.48 -3.98
CA GLU A 147 -8.01 -23.59 -2.68
C GLU A 147 -6.50 -23.86 -2.85
N TYR A 148 -5.69 -23.17 -2.06
CA TYR A 148 -4.25 -23.39 -1.97
C TYR A 148 -3.83 -23.57 -0.51
N THR A 149 -3.00 -24.57 -0.24
CA THR A 149 -2.39 -24.75 1.08
C THR A 149 -1.29 -23.71 1.28
N VAL A 150 -1.37 -23.00 2.41
CA VAL A 150 -0.38 -22.05 2.88
C VAL A 150 0.25 -22.59 4.15
N ILE A 151 1.59 -22.51 4.25
CA ILE A 151 2.34 -23.00 5.40
C ILE A 151 3.18 -21.87 5.97
N ASP A 152 2.98 -21.52 7.24
CA ASP A 152 3.80 -20.51 7.91
C ASP A 152 5.23 -21.04 8.16
N CYS A 153 6.23 -20.34 7.64
CA CYS A 153 7.61 -20.80 7.68
C CYS A 153 8.15 -20.91 9.11
N ASN A 154 7.65 -20.12 10.06
CA ASN A 154 8.11 -20.14 11.46
C ASN A 154 7.54 -21.33 12.23
N THR A 155 6.25 -21.59 12.07
CA THR A 155 5.52 -22.54 12.93
C THR A 155 5.31 -23.89 12.27
N GLY A 156 5.34 -23.95 10.93
CA GLY A 156 4.95 -25.11 10.14
C GLY A 156 3.44 -25.39 10.17
N LYS A 157 2.62 -24.46 10.70
CA LYS A 157 1.17 -24.59 10.63
C LYS A 157 0.69 -24.39 9.21
N GLU A 158 -0.21 -25.26 8.82
CA GLU A 158 -0.87 -25.24 7.52
C GLU A 158 -2.30 -24.75 7.69
N PHE A 159 -2.75 -24.00 6.70
CA PHE A 159 -4.14 -23.60 6.54
C PHE A 159 -4.41 -23.40 5.05
N LYS A 160 -5.68 -23.39 4.66
CA LYS A 160 -6.07 -23.18 3.28
C LYS A 160 -6.64 -21.79 3.03
N LEU A 161 -6.25 -21.21 1.90
CA LEU A 161 -6.85 -20.00 1.37
C LEU A 161 -7.49 -20.27 0.02
N VAL A 162 -8.60 -19.61 -0.26
CA VAL A 162 -9.21 -19.53 -1.59
C VAL A 162 -8.69 -18.28 -2.27
N PHE A 163 -8.12 -18.42 -3.46
CA PHE A 163 -7.69 -17.27 -4.25
C PHE A 163 -8.91 -16.51 -4.80
N THR A 164 -9.03 -15.23 -4.46
CA THR A 164 -10.19 -14.40 -4.84
C THR A 164 -9.87 -13.37 -5.91
N GLY A 165 -8.58 -13.13 -6.19
CA GLY A 165 -8.14 -12.28 -7.29
C GLY A 165 -6.84 -11.56 -6.98
N GLY A 166 -6.67 -10.39 -7.59
CA GLY A 166 -5.53 -9.53 -7.34
C GLY A 166 -4.79 -9.10 -8.59
N GLU A 167 -4.35 -7.85 -8.57
CA GLU A 167 -3.64 -7.23 -9.68
C GLU A 167 -2.13 -7.40 -9.53
N ASN A 168 -1.59 -6.84 -8.44
CA ASN A 168 -0.16 -6.69 -8.18
C ASN A 168 0.40 -7.70 -7.17
N HIS A 169 -0.47 -8.43 -6.51
CA HIS A 169 -0.20 -9.53 -5.59
C HIS A 169 -1.47 -10.38 -5.48
N ALA A 170 -1.42 -11.49 -4.74
CA ALA A 170 -2.59 -12.34 -4.56
C ALA A 170 -3.46 -11.85 -3.41
N GLU A 171 -4.76 -11.74 -3.68
CA GLU A 171 -5.81 -11.55 -2.69
C GLU A 171 -6.47 -12.90 -2.46
N ALA A 172 -6.58 -13.30 -1.19
CA ALA A 172 -7.13 -14.60 -0.84
C ALA A 172 -7.86 -14.56 0.50
N GLU A 173 -8.85 -15.42 0.66
CA GLU A 173 -9.68 -15.51 1.87
C GLU A 173 -9.52 -16.90 2.48
N LEU A 174 -9.84 -17.09 3.77
CA LEU A 174 -9.82 -18.43 4.35
C LEU A 174 -10.78 -19.34 3.60
N ALA A 175 -10.39 -20.59 3.37
CA ALA A 175 -11.23 -21.54 2.65
C ALA A 175 -12.51 -21.90 3.45
N SER A 176 -12.43 -21.86 4.78
CA SER A 176 -13.54 -22.15 5.69
C SER A 176 -13.20 -21.69 7.11
N GLU A 177 -14.20 -21.71 8.00
CA GLU A 177 -14.04 -21.38 9.42
C GLU A 177 -13.03 -22.32 10.14
N SER A 178 -12.84 -23.56 9.67
CA SER A 178 -11.87 -24.49 10.28
C SER A 178 -10.43 -24.03 10.18
N GLU A 179 -10.14 -23.13 9.24
CA GLU A 179 -8.79 -22.61 9.00
C GLU A 179 -8.42 -21.48 9.98
N LEU A 180 -9.39 -20.89 10.67
CA LEU A 180 -9.19 -19.74 11.57
C LEU A 180 -8.25 -20.04 12.72
N GLU A 181 -8.29 -21.23 13.30
CA GLU A 181 -7.43 -21.54 14.44
C GLU A 181 -5.95 -21.50 14.04
N ALA A 182 -5.62 -22.12 12.90
CA ALA A 182 -4.26 -22.12 12.37
C ALA A 182 -3.83 -20.71 11.93
N PHE A 183 -4.70 -19.99 11.22
CA PHE A 183 -4.44 -18.62 10.80
C PHE A 183 -4.24 -17.67 11.98
N ASN A 184 -5.15 -17.65 12.96
CA ASN A 184 -5.03 -16.80 14.14
C ASN A 184 -3.78 -17.13 14.95
N TYR A 185 -3.41 -18.41 15.08
CA TYR A 185 -2.17 -18.78 15.78
C TYR A 185 -0.93 -18.13 15.14
N ILE A 186 -0.82 -18.15 13.80
CA ILE A 186 0.33 -17.54 13.12
C ILE A 186 0.30 -16.01 13.20
N CYS A 187 -0.91 -15.43 13.30
CA CYS A 187 -1.06 -13.99 13.45
C CYS A 187 -0.77 -13.53 14.87
N GLY A 188 -0.90 -14.38 15.89
CA GLY A 188 -0.71 -14.00 17.31
C GLY A 188 -2.03 -13.82 18.05
N SER A 189 -3.01 -14.65 17.70
CA SER A 189 -4.36 -14.73 18.24
C SER A 189 -5.32 -13.59 17.87
N GLU A 190 -4.86 -12.57 17.15
CA GLU A 190 -5.67 -11.47 16.64
C GLU A 190 -5.20 -11.04 15.25
N TYR A 191 -6.11 -10.55 14.41
CA TYR A 191 -5.76 -9.95 13.11
C TYR A 191 -4.87 -8.73 13.29
N ASN A 192 -3.80 -8.67 12.50
CA ASN A 192 -2.83 -7.59 12.57
C ASN A 192 -2.06 -7.45 11.26
N PHE A 193 -1.35 -6.35 11.13
CA PHE A 193 -0.68 -6.00 9.88
C PHE A 193 0.75 -6.52 9.79
N LEU A 194 1.15 -7.42 10.70
CA LEU A 194 2.47 -8.01 10.62
C LEU A 194 2.52 -8.93 9.41
N LYS A 195 3.67 -8.90 8.75
CA LYS A 195 3.94 -9.74 7.61
C LYS A 195 4.78 -10.90 8.04
N ARG A 196 4.50 -12.07 7.47
CA ARG A 196 5.19 -13.31 7.83
C ARG A 196 5.72 -14.01 6.59
N PRO A 197 6.88 -14.69 6.69
CA PRO A 197 7.33 -15.61 5.66
C PRO A 197 6.43 -16.84 5.66
N VAL A 198 5.86 -17.17 4.49
CA VAL A 198 5.05 -18.36 4.28
C VAL A 198 5.48 -19.05 2.98
N VAL A 199 5.03 -20.27 2.77
CA VAL A 199 5.05 -20.90 1.44
C VAL A 199 3.63 -21.21 0.99
N VAL A 200 3.39 -21.12 -0.31
CA VAL A 200 2.14 -21.56 -0.95
C VAL A 200 2.42 -22.80 -1.78
N MET A 201 1.62 -23.85 -1.59
CA MET A 201 1.80 -25.13 -2.26
C MET A 201 1.12 -25.14 -3.62
N PHE A 202 1.87 -25.51 -4.66
CA PHE A 202 1.38 -25.82 -6.00
C PHE A 202 1.73 -27.28 -6.31
N GLY A 203 0.80 -28.19 -6.01
CA GLY A 203 1.11 -29.63 -5.97
C GLY A 203 2.18 -29.91 -4.90
N GLU A 204 3.28 -30.55 -5.30
CA GLU A 204 4.41 -30.83 -4.41
C GLU A 204 5.40 -29.66 -4.29
N THR A 205 5.21 -28.58 -5.05
CA THR A 205 6.13 -27.43 -5.08
C THR A 205 5.73 -26.39 -4.03
N ALA A 206 6.61 -26.12 -3.08
CA ALA A 206 6.48 -25.01 -2.14
C ALA A 206 7.06 -23.71 -2.72
N VAL A 207 6.23 -22.69 -2.93
CA VAL A 207 6.66 -21.39 -3.45
C VAL A 207 6.74 -20.38 -2.31
N ALA A 208 7.90 -19.73 -2.16
CA ALA A 208 8.15 -18.73 -1.14
C ALA A 208 7.28 -17.48 -1.34
N ALA A 209 6.63 -17.04 -0.27
CA ALA A 209 5.69 -15.93 -0.26
C ALA A 209 5.77 -15.15 1.07
N SER A 210 5.01 -14.07 1.16
CA SER A 210 4.76 -13.36 2.40
C SER A 210 3.29 -13.05 2.57
N ILE A 211 2.73 -13.35 3.74
CA ILE A 211 1.33 -13.05 4.07
C ILE A 211 1.24 -11.84 5.00
N GLN A 212 0.20 -11.02 4.84
CA GLN A 212 -0.22 -10.02 5.81
C GLN A 212 -1.46 -10.52 6.57
N CYS A 213 -1.39 -10.54 7.90
CA CYS A 213 -2.43 -11.08 8.79
C CYS A 213 -3.67 -10.19 9.00
N TYR A 214 -3.95 -9.26 8.08
CA TYR A 214 -5.01 -8.27 8.23
C TYR A 214 -6.03 -8.37 7.09
N PRO A 215 -7.21 -8.96 7.35
CA PRO A 215 -8.31 -8.98 6.40
C PRO A 215 -8.80 -7.58 6.05
N HIS A 216 -9.02 -7.31 4.77
CA HIS A 216 -9.56 -6.05 4.27
C HIS A 216 -10.18 -6.23 2.87
N GLY A 217 -10.76 -5.15 2.34
CA GLY A 217 -11.33 -5.18 0.99
C GLY A 217 -12.66 -5.93 0.92
N SER A 218 -12.92 -6.54 -0.23
CA SER A 218 -14.12 -7.33 -0.48
C SER A 218 -14.07 -8.70 0.19
N ASP A 219 -15.24 -9.18 0.58
CA ASP A 219 -15.51 -10.49 1.17
C ASP A 219 -16.32 -11.32 0.16
N SER A 220 -15.76 -12.44 -0.26
CA SER A 220 -16.19 -13.22 -1.44
C SER A 220 -16.44 -14.69 -1.10
N VAL A 221 -15.86 -15.19 -0.01
CA VAL A 221 -15.97 -16.57 0.46
C VAL A 221 -16.80 -16.58 1.74
N ALA A 222 -18.05 -17.03 1.60
CA ALA A 222 -19.00 -17.04 2.72
C ALA A 222 -18.55 -17.97 3.86
N ASP A 223 -18.94 -17.60 5.09
CA ASP A 223 -18.85 -18.44 6.29
C ASP A 223 -17.44 -18.95 6.63
N ASN A 224 -16.39 -18.18 6.31
CA ASN A 224 -15.01 -18.51 6.66
C ASN A 224 -14.48 -17.80 7.93
N GLY A 225 -15.30 -16.90 8.51
CA GLY A 225 -14.98 -16.06 9.68
C GLY A 225 -13.86 -15.03 9.46
N MET A 226 -13.53 -14.73 8.21
CA MET A 226 -12.66 -13.63 7.79
C MET A 226 -13.50 -12.52 7.15
N GLU A 227 -13.39 -11.28 7.64
CA GLU A 227 -14.04 -10.14 7.00
C GLU A 227 -13.14 -9.54 5.91
N GLY A 228 -13.27 -10.06 4.69
CA GLY A 228 -12.48 -9.65 3.52
C GLY A 228 -11.32 -10.60 3.22
N HIS A 229 -10.29 -10.10 2.53
CA HIS A 229 -9.15 -10.89 2.08
C HIS A 229 -7.83 -10.49 2.76
N VAL A 230 -6.88 -11.42 2.76
CA VAL A 230 -5.48 -11.22 3.08
C VAL A 230 -4.64 -11.09 1.82
N CYS A 231 -3.56 -10.32 1.91
CA CYS A 231 -2.60 -10.17 0.82
C CYS A 231 -1.47 -11.19 0.94
N LEU A 232 -1.19 -11.87 -0.16
CA LEU A 232 -0.03 -12.74 -0.36
C LEU A 232 0.90 -12.15 -1.42
N PHE A 233 2.12 -11.82 -1.01
CA PHE A 233 3.16 -11.28 -1.87
C PHE A 233 4.13 -12.37 -2.30
N PHE A 234 4.56 -12.28 -3.55
CA PHE A 234 5.62 -13.09 -4.16
C PHE A 234 6.73 -12.15 -4.66
N GLU A 235 7.79 -12.70 -5.27
CA GLU A 235 8.86 -11.86 -5.79
C GLU A 235 8.33 -10.88 -6.85
N GLY A 236 8.62 -9.60 -6.69
CA GLY A 236 8.17 -8.56 -7.62
C GLY A 236 6.70 -8.15 -7.46
N SER A 237 5.99 -8.66 -6.44
CA SER A 237 4.68 -8.14 -6.05
C SER A 237 4.76 -6.66 -5.63
N LEU A 238 3.67 -5.92 -5.87
CA LEU A 238 3.56 -4.51 -5.52
C LEU A 238 2.32 -4.26 -4.66
N SER A 239 2.39 -3.27 -3.76
CA SER A 239 1.29 -2.86 -2.90
C SER A 239 0.16 -2.20 -3.69
N HIS A 240 -1.09 -2.33 -3.21
CA HIS A 240 -2.22 -1.51 -3.69
C HIS A 240 -1.99 0.00 -3.47
N VAL A 241 -1.07 0.32 -2.57
CA VAL A 241 -0.63 1.68 -2.26
C VAL A 241 0.36 2.13 -3.34
N GLY A 242 -0.17 2.66 -4.44
CA GLY A 242 0.62 3.28 -5.51
C GLY A 242 1.52 2.33 -6.29
N SER A 243 1.22 1.02 -6.29
CA SER A 243 2.04 -0.01 -6.95
C SER A 243 3.51 0.03 -6.50
N LEU A 244 3.74 0.31 -5.22
CA LEU A 244 5.08 0.40 -4.66
C LEU A 244 5.61 -0.97 -4.25
N PRO A 245 6.92 -1.20 -4.38
CA PRO A 245 7.56 -2.35 -3.75
C PRO A 245 7.40 -2.29 -2.22
N ASP A 246 7.02 -3.41 -1.62
CA ASP A 246 6.98 -3.57 -0.17
C ASP A 246 8.22 -4.34 0.29
N VAL A 247 9.16 -3.63 0.91
CA VAL A 247 10.45 -4.19 1.33
C VAL A 247 10.28 -5.27 2.41
N GLU A 248 9.27 -5.17 3.28
CA GLU A 248 9.07 -6.16 4.34
C GLU A 248 8.48 -7.45 3.76
N HIS A 249 7.50 -7.35 2.85
CA HIS A 249 7.05 -8.49 2.07
C HIS A 249 8.21 -9.11 1.28
N ASN A 250 9.01 -8.29 0.58
CA ASN A 250 10.17 -8.78 -0.17
C ASN A 250 11.18 -9.50 0.74
N ALA A 251 11.50 -8.93 1.91
CA ALA A 251 12.39 -9.57 2.87
C ALA A 251 11.83 -10.91 3.36
N ASN A 252 10.52 -10.98 3.64
CA ASN A 252 9.87 -12.22 4.03
C ASN A 252 9.82 -13.26 2.91
N VAL A 253 9.61 -12.86 1.65
CA VAL A 253 9.69 -13.76 0.49
C VAL A 253 11.09 -14.37 0.39
N PHE A 254 12.15 -13.55 0.50
CA PHE A 254 13.52 -14.06 0.45
C PHE A 254 13.88 -14.89 1.69
N ALA A 255 13.40 -14.52 2.87
CA ALA A 255 13.56 -15.33 4.08
C ALA A 255 12.87 -16.70 3.95
N ALA A 256 11.65 -16.75 3.43
CA ALA A 256 10.91 -17.98 3.12
C ALA A 256 11.64 -18.86 2.09
N ALA A 257 12.48 -18.26 1.25
CA ALA A 257 13.37 -18.99 0.34
C ALA A 257 14.75 -19.37 0.93
N GLY A 258 14.98 -19.07 2.22
CA GLY A 258 16.28 -19.28 2.87
C GLY A 258 17.39 -18.33 2.40
N ARG A 259 17.03 -17.15 1.89
CA ARG A 259 17.94 -16.12 1.36
C ARG A 259 17.94 -14.82 2.19
N GLY A 260 17.60 -14.91 3.47
CA GLY A 260 17.53 -13.79 4.42
C GLY A 260 18.76 -13.65 5.28
#